data_AF-A0A5N3XFL7-F1
#
_entry.id   AF-A0A5N3XFL7-F1
#
_cell.length_a   1.000
_cell.length_b   1.000
_cell.length_c   1.000
_cell.angle_alpha   90.00
_cell.angle_beta   90.00
_cell.angle_gamma   90.00
#
_symmetry.space_group_name_H-M   'P 1'
#
loop_
_entity.id
_entity.type
_entity.pdbx_description
1 polymer ?
#
loop_
_entity_poly.entity_id
_entity_poly.type
_entity_poly.pdbx_seq_one_letter_code
_entity_poly.pdbx_strand_id
1 'polypeptide(L)'
;SYNTPTINVISTKVTIRDMGKNSVQLIPVSQTMLVFYAQNFDGEKTTKVTYAVGKGDSLSQEDIQKYEEVNNERGIPNENTEDGAQTDNCPK
;
A
#
# COMPACT_ATOMS: atom_id res chain seq x y z
N SER A 1 -30.31 -9.27 -1.22
CA SER A 1 -29.43 -8.13 -1.52
C SER A 1 -28.47 -7.97 -0.35
N TYR A 2 -27.16 -8.11 -0.57
CA TYR A 2 -26.19 -7.83 0.48
C TYR A 2 -25.89 -6.34 0.44
N ASN A 3 -26.28 -5.61 1.48
CA ASN A 3 -25.87 -4.23 1.68
C ASN A 3 -24.37 -4.22 1.97
N THR A 4 -23.58 -3.78 0.99
CA THR A 4 -22.18 -3.44 1.21
C THR A 4 -22.14 -2.23 2.14
N PRO A 5 -21.54 -2.32 3.35
CA PRO A 5 -21.43 -1.16 4.21
C PRO A 5 -20.57 -0.11 3.52
N THR A 6 -21.12 1.09 3.36
CA THR A 6 -20.37 2.27 2.91
C THR A 6 -19.40 2.65 4.03
N ILE A 7 -18.12 2.35 3.85
CA ILE A 7 -17.07 2.79 4.79
C ILE A 7 -16.77 4.25 4.49
N ASN A 8 -17.30 5.16 5.30
CA ASN A 8 -16.91 6.57 5.28
C ASN A 8 -15.62 6.74 6.07
N VAL A 9 -14.45 6.76 5.40
CA VAL A 9 -13.19 7.05 6.09
C VAL A 9 -12.93 8.55 6.10
N ILE A 10 -13.06 9.16 7.28
CA ILE A 10 -12.96 10.64 7.43
C ILE A 10 -11.50 11.09 7.60
N SER A 11 -10.55 10.18 7.89
CA SER A 11 -9.10 10.40 7.74
C SER A 11 -8.36 9.05 7.75
N THR A 12 -7.63 8.72 6.66
CA THR A 12 -6.83 7.49 6.54
C THR A 12 -5.34 7.71 6.88
N LYS A 13 -4.96 8.87 7.42
CA LYS A 13 -3.56 9.24 7.62
C LYS A 13 -3.10 9.03 9.06
N VAL A 14 -2.02 8.28 9.23
CA VAL A 14 -1.35 8.03 10.52
C VAL A 14 0.12 8.44 10.44
N THR A 15 0.67 8.92 11.55
CA THR A 15 2.10 9.17 11.68
C THR A 15 2.71 8.12 12.59
N ILE A 16 3.78 7.47 12.14
CA ILE A 16 4.52 6.46 12.90
C ILE A 16 6.02 6.78 12.89
N ARG A 17 6.72 6.42 13.97
CA ARG A 17 8.19 6.49 14.04
C ARG A 17 8.76 5.10 13.90
N ASP A 18 9.38 4.86 12.76
CA ASP A 18 10.09 3.62 12.43
C ASP A 18 11.04 3.93 11.29
N MET A 19 12.33 3.64 11.49
CA MET A 19 13.42 4.04 10.58
C MET A 19 13.27 5.48 10.02
N GLY A 20 12.87 6.42 10.89
CA GLY A 20 12.48 7.78 10.49
C GLY A 20 11.04 8.13 10.88
N LYS A 21 10.53 9.23 10.32
CA LYS A 21 9.14 9.68 10.49
C LYS A 21 8.34 9.32 9.24
N ASN A 22 7.30 8.52 9.41
CA ASN A 22 6.42 8.11 8.33
C ASN A 22 5.08 8.80 8.43
N SER A 23 4.57 9.33 7.31
CA SER A 23 3.15 9.66 7.14
C SER A 23 2.54 8.60 6.22
N VAL A 24 1.64 7.78 6.75
CA VAL A 24 1.04 6.64 6.05
C VAL A 24 -0.43 6.92 5.78
N GLN A 25 -0.88 6.71 4.54
CA GLN A 25 -2.26 6.80 4.10
C GLN A 25 -2.75 5.42 3.68
N LEU A 26 -3.88 4.96 4.24
CA LEU A 26 -4.55 3.75 3.76
C LEU A 26 -5.47 4.07 2.57
N ILE A 27 -5.39 3.26 1.51
CA ILE A 27 -6.15 3.41 0.27
C ILE A 27 -6.81 2.07 -0.04
N PRO A 28 -8.14 1.94 0.12
CA PRO A 28 -8.87 0.79 -0.39
C PRO A 28 -8.91 0.83 -1.91
N VAL A 29 -8.38 -0.20 -2.57
CA VAL A 29 -8.28 -0.24 -4.05
C VAL A 29 -9.27 -1.25 -4.65
N SER A 30 -9.49 -2.37 -3.97
CA SER A 30 -10.49 -3.37 -4.37
C SER A 30 -11.08 -4.08 -3.15
N GLN A 31 -11.92 -5.09 -3.36
CA GLN A 31 -12.46 -5.92 -2.25
C GLN A 31 -11.41 -6.83 -1.60
N THR A 32 -10.32 -7.10 -2.33
CA THR A 32 -9.25 -8.04 -1.99
C THR A 32 -7.94 -7.35 -1.65
N MET A 33 -7.77 -6.07 -1.99
CA MET A 33 -6.52 -5.32 -1.84
C MET A 33 -6.68 -3.97 -1.12
N LEU A 34 -5.78 -3.71 -0.18
CA LEU A 34 -5.50 -2.40 0.39
C LEU A 34 -4.09 -1.96 -0.02
N VAL A 35 -3.90 -0.66 -0.24
CA VAL A 35 -2.57 -0.08 -0.46
C VAL A 35 -2.25 0.89 0.65
N PHE A 36 -1.08 0.74 1.26
CA PHE A 36 -0.47 1.75 2.11
C PHE A 36 0.39 2.66 1.24
N TYR A 37 0.13 3.96 1.29
CA TYR A 37 1.05 4.96 0.74
C TYR A 37 1.78 5.65 1.90
N ALA A 38 3.09 5.52 1.96
CA ALA A 38 3.93 6.10 2.99
C ALA A 38 4.89 7.15 2.41
N GLN A 39 5.08 8.24 3.14
CA GLN A 39 6.22 9.13 2.99
C GLN A 39 7.10 9.00 4.22
N ASN A 40 8.27 8.38 4.07
CA ASN A 40 9.27 8.19 5.11
C ASN A 40 10.33 9.29 5.00
N PHE A 41 10.55 10.05 6.08
CA PHE A 41 11.70 10.96 6.21
C PHE A 41 12.68 10.39 7.24
N ASP A 42 13.87 10.01 6.78
CA ASP A 42 14.92 9.38 7.60
C ASP A 42 15.82 10.38 8.36
N GLY A 43 15.65 11.68 8.10
CA GLY A 43 16.50 12.75 8.62
C GLY A 43 17.27 13.50 7.53
N GLU A 44 17.41 12.89 6.35
CA GLU A 44 18.13 13.46 5.21
C GLU A 44 17.25 13.52 3.96
N LYS A 45 16.54 12.43 3.64
CA LYS A 45 15.74 12.29 2.42
C LYS A 45 14.32 11.83 2.72
N THR A 46 13.42 12.15 1.81
CA THR A 46 12.06 11.61 1.82
C THR A 46 11.94 10.51 0.78
N THR A 47 11.53 9.32 1.21
CA THR A 47 11.20 8.19 0.33
C THR A 47 9.70 8.02 0.27
N LYS A 48 9.14 7.93 -0.93
CA LYS A 48 7.75 7.55 -1.17
C LYS A 48 7.69 6.05 -1.36
N VAL A 49 6.80 5.38 -0.64
CA VAL A 49 6.61 3.93 -0.71
C VAL A 49 5.13 3.65 -0.87
N THR A 50 4.82 2.69 -1.72
CA THR A 50 3.52 2.02 -1.78
C THR A 50 3.71 0.57 -1.39
N TYR A 51 2.75 0.02 -0.66
CA TYR A 51 2.77 -1.38 -0.24
C TYR A 51 1.36 -1.95 -0.38
N ALA A 52 1.19 -2.89 -1.31
CA ALA A 52 -0.07 -3.59 -1.52
C ALA A 52 -0.16 -4.80 -0.58
N VAL A 53 -1.30 -4.93 0.11
CA VAL A 53 -1.62 -6.12 0.90
C VAL A 53 -2.90 -6.74 0.37
N GLY A 54 -2.80 -8.03 0.06
CA GLY A 54 -3.93 -8.89 -0.33
C GLY A 54 -4.45 -9.70 0.84
N LYS A 55 -5.70 -10.18 0.75
CA LYS A 55 -6.24 -11.16 1.71
C LYS A 55 -5.75 -12.60 1.48
N GLY A 56 -5.17 -12.89 0.31
CA GLY A 56 -4.67 -14.22 -0.08
C GLY A 56 -3.16 -14.22 -0.28
N ASP A 57 -2.64 -15.34 -0.79
CA ASP A 57 -1.19 -15.55 -1.00
C ASP A 57 -0.62 -14.73 -2.17
N SER A 58 -1.47 -14.27 -3.09
CA SER A 58 -1.07 -13.44 -4.23
C SER A 58 -2.15 -12.45 -4.64
N LEU A 59 -1.74 -11.43 -5.38
CA LEU A 59 -2.64 -10.48 -6.02
C LEU A 59 -3.10 -11.01 -7.38
N SER A 60 -4.34 -10.69 -7.74
CA SER A 60 -4.83 -10.94 -9.10
C SER A 60 -4.14 -10.00 -10.11
N GLN A 61 -4.12 -10.36 -11.39
CA GLN A 61 -3.60 -9.47 -12.45
C GLN A 61 -4.34 -8.13 -12.50
N GLU A 62 -5.65 -8.13 -12.21
CA GLU A 62 -6.45 -6.91 -12.11
C GLU A 62 -6.02 -6.04 -10.92
N ASP A 63 -5.76 -6.64 -9.76
CA ASP A 63 -5.27 -5.90 -8.59
C ASP A 63 -3.86 -5.35 -8.83
N ILE A 64 -2.99 -6.08 -9.53
CA ILE A 64 -1.65 -5.61 -9.92
C ILE A 64 -1.75 -4.37 -10.81
N GLN A 65 -2.62 -4.38 -11.83
CA GLN A 65 -2.82 -3.21 -12.70
C GLN A 65 -3.31 -1.99 -11.91
N LYS A 66 -4.27 -2.17 -11.00
CA LYS A 66 -4.73 -1.07 -10.13
C LYS A 66 -3.64 -0.57 -9.19
N TYR A 67 -2.76 -1.45 -8.72
CA TYR A 67 -1.60 -1.05 -7.92
C TYR A 67 -0.62 -0.21 -8.74
N GLU A 68 -0.34 -0.59 -9.98
CA GLU A 68 0.50 0.18 -10.90
C GLU A 68 -0.08 1.57 -11.19
N GLU A 69 -1.41 1.68 -11.34
CA GLU A 69 -2.12 2.96 -11.46
C GLU A 69 -1.92 3.84 -10.21
N VAL A 70 -2.07 3.26 -9.01
CA VAL A 70 -1.82 3.96 -7.73
C VAL A 70 -0.40 4.50 -7.65
N ASN A 71 0.59 3.73 -8.11
CA ASN A 71 2.01 4.15 -8.17
C ASN A 71 2.20 5.32 -9.14
N ASN A 72 1.64 5.22 -10.35
CA ASN A 72 1.70 6.26 -11.38
C ASN A 72 1.13 7.59 -10.86
N GLU A 73 -0.03 7.57 -10.22
CA GLU A 73 -0.64 8.76 -9.60
C GLU A 73 0.24 9.43 -8.54
N ARG A 74 1.11 8.67 -7.87
CA ARG A 74 1.97 9.14 -6.78
C ARG A 74 3.39 9.48 -7.25
N GLY A 75 3.68 9.24 -8.53
CA GLY A 75 4.98 9.41 -9.15
C GLY A 75 6.01 8.41 -8.60
N ILE A 76 5.58 7.16 -8.36
CA ILE A 76 6.45 6.05 -7.96
C ILE A 76 6.66 5.16 -9.20
N PRO A 77 7.91 4.92 -9.62
CA PRO A 77 8.23 4.06 -10.76
C PRO A 77 7.84 2.59 -10.48
N ASN A 78 7.08 1.98 -11.39
CA ASN A 78 6.64 0.58 -11.25
C ASN A 78 7.80 -0.42 -11.42
N GLU A 79 8.86 -0.05 -12.13
CA GLU A 79 10.07 -0.85 -12.30
C GLU A 79 10.82 -1.15 -10.99
N ASN A 80 10.51 -0.41 -9.91
CA ASN A 80 11.06 -0.65 -8.57
C ASN A 80 10.13 -1.51 -7.70
N THR A 81 9.07 -2.09 -8.26
CA THR A 81 8.14 -2.95 -7.53
C THR A 81 8.78 -4.30 -7.26
N GLU A 82 8.74 -4.72 -5.98
CA GLU A 82 9.23 -6.01 -5.53
C GLU A 82 8.06 -6.89 -5.04
N ASP A 83 8.08 -8.18 -5.38
CA ASP A 83 7.12 -9.16 -4.87
C ASP A 83 7.59 -9.72 -3.52
N GLY A 84 7.16 -9.08 -2.44
CA GLY A 84 7.53 -9.48 -1.09
C GLY A 84 7.05 -10.88 -0.70
N ALA A 85 5.95 -11.39 -1.29
CA ALA A 85 5.41 -12.70 -0.95
C ALA A 85 6.33 -13.85 -1.39
N GLN A 86 7.15 -13.65 -2.43
CA GLN A 86 8.11 -14.65 -2.89
C GLN A 86 9.31 -14.84 -1.95
N THR A 87 9.58 -13.85 -1.10
CA THR A 87 10.75 -13.86 -0.21
C THR A 87 10.35 -13.87 1.27
N ASP A 88 9.05 -13.88 1.58
CA ASP A 88 8.56 -13.94 2.95
C ASP A 88 8.77 -15.32 3.58
N ASN A 89 9.92 -15.46 4.24
CA ASN A 89 10.30 -16.61 5.04
C ASN A 89 10.14 -16.35 6.54
N CYS A 90 9.46 -15.25 6.92
CA CYS A 90 9.24 -14.92 8.32
C CYS A 90 8.22 -15.90 8.94
N PRO A 91 8.34 -16.20 10.25
CA PRO A 91 7.33 -16.99 10.95
C PRO A 91 5.96 -16.32 10.88
N LYS A 92 4.92 -17.14 10.68
CA LYS A 92 3.53 -16.72 10.77
C LYS A 92 3.08 -16.54 12.22
#